data_AF-A0A6G8NVT8-F1
#
_entry.id   AF-A0A6G8NVT8-F1
#
_cell.length_a   1.000
_cell.length_b   1.000
_cell.length_c   1.000
_cell.angle_alpha   90.00
_cell.angle_beta   90.00
_cell.angle_gamma   90.00
#
_symmetry.space_group_name_H-M   'P 1'
#
loop_
_entity.id
_entity.type
_entity.pdbx_description
1 polymer ?
#
loop_
_entity_poly.entity_id
_entity_poly.type
_entity_poly.pdbx_seq_one_letter_code
_entity_poly.pdbx_strand_id
1 'polypeptide(L)'
;MSEPTPDQACQETARLVLRMDAAISAFRAGQKSGVQALDAASQIVARVSRSSGSVPVSGTRQTERRVPRRPNKVELAILTALADTYGAEMLTNSSLGYVLRVFARYGGVALVQRLLLGESASDQQLSMMLTAARIALAQISTIFPDVFFADANAVIVGFRPRPPAGFFAKGGS
;
A
#
# COMPACT_ATOMS: atom_id res chain seq x y z
N MET A 1 -37.72 16.83 3.21
CA MET A 1 -36.36 16.53 3.68
C MET A 1 -35.58 17.82 3.63
N SER A 2 -35.11 18.33 4.77
CA SER A 2 -34.41 19.62 4.85
C SER A 2 -32.95 19.43 4.48
N GLU A 3 -32.46 20.18 3.49
CA GLU A 3 -31.04 20.23 3.14
C GLU A 3 -30.23 20.76 4.33
N PRO A 4 -29.04 20.18 4.63
CA PRO A 4 -28.20 20.68 5.71
C PRO A 4 -27.67 22.08 5.33
N THR A 5 -27.94 23.06 6.18
CA THR A 5 -27.42 24.43 6.03
C THR A 5 -25.89 24.44 5.97
N PRO A 6 -25.26 25.31 5.15
CA PRO A 6 -23.83 25.27 4.81
C PRO A 6 -22.88 25.29 6.02
N ASP A 7 -23.29 25.90 7.13
CA ASP A 7 -22.52 25.91 8.38
C ASP A 7 -22.35 24.51 9.01
N GLN A 8 -23.33 23.62 8.81
CA GLN A 8 -23.32 22.27 9.36
C GLN A 8 -22.35 21.35 8.61
N ALA A 9 -22.28 21.48 7.28
CA ALA A 9 -21.32 20.74 6.45
C ALA A 9 -19.87 21.18 6.73
N CYS A 10 -19.64 22.48 6.95
CA CYS A 10 -18.35 23.01 7.37
C CYS A 10 -17.92 22.51 8.76
N GLN A 11 -18.84 22.48 9.73
CA GLN A 11 -18.56 21.94 11.06
C GLN A 11 -18.27 20.43 11.05
N GLU A 12 -18.97 19.66 10.22
CA GLU A 12 -18.69 18.23 10.06
C GLU A 12 -17.31 17.97 9.44
N THR A 13 -16.94 18.78 8.44
CA THR A 13 -15.62 18.70 7.80
C THR A 13 -14.51 19.04 8.79
N ALA A 14 -14.67 20.11 9.57
CA ALA A 14 -13.71 20.49 10.61
C ALA A 14 -13.56 19.41 11.69
N ARG A 15 -14.67 18.79 12.11
CA ARG A 15 -14.65 17.68 13.07
C ARG A 15 -13.94 16.44 12.52
N LEU A 16 -14.10 16.15 11.23
CA LEU A 16 -13.44 15.01 10.59
C LEU A 16 -11.91 15.20 10.58
N VAL A 17 -11.45 16.38 10.18
CA VAL A 17 -10.03 16.74 10.13
C VAL A 17 -9.40 16.62 11.52
N LEU A 18 -10.02 17.22 12.55
CA LEU A 18 -9.54 17.14 13.92
C LEU A 18 -9.49 15.70 14.47
N ARG A 19 -10.46 14.85 14.11
CA ARG A 19 -10.45 13.44 14.51
C ARG A 19 -9.35 12.64 13.81
N MET A 20 -9.08 12.90 12.54
CA MET A 20 -7.99 12.25 11.82
C MET A 20 -6.63 12.62 12.41
N ASP A 21 -6.42 13.90 12.72
CA ASP A 21 -5.15 14.38 13.28
C ASP A 21 -4.88 13.82 14.68
N ALA A 22 -5.92 13.72 15.51
CA ALA A 22 -5.86 13.06 16.82
C ALA A 22 -5.58 11.55 16.70
N ALA A 23 -6.18 10.87 15.72
CA ALA A 23 -5.94 9.43 15.49
C ALA A 23 -4.50 9.15 15.04
N ILE A 24 -3.96 10.01 14.15
CA ILE A 24 -2.58 9.92 13.67
C ILE A 24 -1.60 10.19 14.81
N SER A 25 -1.87 11.19 15.65
CA SER A 25 -1.06 11.48 16.83
C SER A 25 -1.07 10.34 17.86
N ALA A 26 -2.23 9.76 18.15
CA ALA A 26 -2.34 8.62 19.07
C ALA A 26 -1.65 7.36 18.54
N PHE A 27 -1.68 7.13 17.23
CA PHE A 27 -0.96 6.03 16.58
C PHE A 27 0.56 6.21 16.70
N ARG A 28 1.08 7.42 16.46
CA ARG A 28 2.50 7.76 16.65
C ARG A 28 2.96 7.60 18.10
N ALA A 29 2.07 7.87 19.06
CA ALA A 29 2.32 7.65 20.49
C ALA A 29 2.20 6.17 20.93
N GLY A 30 1.93 5.23 20.00
CA GLY A 30 1.78 3.80 20.32
C GLY A 30 0.49 3.46 21.08
N GLN A 31 -0.49 4.37 21.13
CA GLN A 31 -1.74 4.16 21.87
C GLN A 31 -2.76 3.36 21.04
N LYS A 32 -3.35 2.32 21.65
CA LYS A 32 -4.34 1.43 21.02
C LYS A 32 -5.63 2.15 20.57
N SER A 33 -5.88 3.38 21.03
CA SER A 33 -7.03 4.23 20.68
C SER A 33 -6.96 4.80 19.26
N GLY A 34 -5.76 4.97 18.68
CA GLY A 34 -5.59 5.51 17.32
C GLY A 34 -6.21 4.61 16.25
N VAL A 35 -6.20 3.30 16.46
CA VAL A 35 -6.81 2.31 15.55
C VAL A 35 -8.33 2.39 15.56
N GLN A 36 -8.95 2.56 16.74
CA GLN A 36 -10.41 2.71 16.86
C GLN A 36 -10.90 4.05 16.29
N ALA A 37 -10.12 5.12 16.45
CA ALA A 37 -10.45 6.43 15.88
C ALA A 37 -10.40 6.43 14.34
N LEU A 38 -9.45 5.69 13.75
CA LEU A 38 -9.37 5.49 12.30
C LEU A 38 -10.56 4.70 11.75
N ASP A 39 -11.04 3.71 12.50
CA ASP A 39 -12.20 2.89 12.15
C ASP A 39 -13.50 3.71 12.16
N ALA A 40 -13.67 4.58 13.17
CA ALA A 40 -14.79 5.51 13.24
C ALA A 40 -14.79 6.53 12.08
N ALA A 41 -13.62 7.00 11.65
CA ALA A 41 -13.51 7.93 10.51
C ALA A 41 -13.89 7.25 9.18
N SER A 42 -13.52 5.97 8.99
CA SER A 42 -13.86 5.19 7.80
C SER A 42 -15.37 5.05 7.59
N GLN A 43 -16.13 4.86 8.67
CA GLN A 43 -17.59 4.72 8.61
C GLN A 43 -18.32 6.00 8.21
N ILE A 44 -17.75 7.17 8.53
CA ILE A 44 -18.34 8.48 8.18
C ILE A 44 -18.14 8.77 6.69
N VAL A 45 -16.95 8.50 6.16
CA VAL A 45 -16.64 8.64 4.72
C VAL A 45 -17.58 7.77 3.86
N ALA A 46 -17.89 6.55 4.31
CA ALA A 46 -18.79 5.64 3.60
C ALA A 46 -20.25 6.16 3.52
N ARG A 47 -20.68 7.04 4.44
CA ARG A 47 -22.02 7.65 4.41
C ARG A 47 -22.09 8.83 3.45
N VAL A 48 -21.05 9.67 3.41
CA VAL A 48 -20.97 10.83 2.51
C VAL A 48 -21.02 10.37 1.03
N SER A 49 -20.36 9.27 0.68
CA SER A 49 -20.39 8.73 -0.69
C SER A 49 -21.73 8.11 -1.14
N ARG A 50 -22.70 7.91 -0.24
CA ARG A 50 -24.05 7.42 -0.61
C ARG A 50 -25.06 8.54 -0.83
N SER A 51 -24.71 9.78 -0.52
CA SER A 51 -25.61 10.93 -0.62
C SER A 51 -25.51 11.69 -1.94
N SER A 52 -24.50 11.43 -2.77
CA SER A 52 -24.40 12.05 -4.10
C SER A 52 -25.09 11.18 -5.15
N GLY A 53 -26.20 11.71 -5.67
CA GLY A 53 -27.19 11.03 -6.51
C GLY A 53 -26.66 10.33 -7.76
N SER A 54 -27.39 9.27 -8.11
CA SER A 54 -27.20 8.38 -9.26
C SER A 54 -27.56 9.02 -10.60
N VAL A 55 -26.74 8.78 -11.62
CA VAL A 55 -27.16 8.75 -13.03
C VAL A 55 -26.82 7.35 -13.57
N PRO A 56 -27.75 6.63 -14.24
CA PRO A 56 -27.47 5.31 -14.77
C PRO A 56 -26.80 5.46 -16.15
N VAL A 57 -25.50 5.20 -16.23
CA VAL A 57 -24.84 4.94 -17.52
C VAL A 57 -24.64 3.43 -17.63
N SER A 58 -25.35 2.84 -18.59
CA SER A 58 -25.14 1.49 -19.06
C SER A 58 -23.72 1.35 -19.60
N GLY A 59 -23.00 0.38 -19.06
CA GLY A 59 -21.62 0.10 -19.40
C GLY A 59 -20.97 -0.67 -18.25
N THR A 60 -21.14 -1.98 -18.26
CA THR A 60 -20.52 -2.91 -17.31
C THR A 60 -19.00 -2.80 -17.34
N ARG A 61 -18.44 -1.92 -16.53
CA ARG A 61 -17.15 -2.16 -15.87
C ARG A 61 -17.48 -2.27 -14.39
N GLN A 62 -17.43 -3.50 -13.88
CA GLN A 62 -17.31 -3.73 -12.44
C GLN A 62 -16.11 -2.95 -11.94
N THR A 63 -16.32 -1.72 -11.49
CA THR A 63 -15.47 -1.12 -10.48
C THR A 63 -15.81 -1.89 -9.22
N GLU A 64 -15.14 -3.04 -9.04
CA GLU A 64 -15.03 -3.68 -7.74
C GLU A 64 -14.72 -2.55 -6.76
N ARG A 65 -15.68 -2.23 -5.90
CA ARG A 65 -15.43 -1.41 -4.71
C ARG A 65 -14.38 -2.18 -3.93
N ARG A 66 -13.11 -1.85 -4.17
CA ARG A 66 -11.98 -2.35 -3.40
C ARG A 66 -12.20 -1.82 -1.99
N VAL A 67 -12.77 -2.68 -1.15
CA VAL A 67 -12.75 -2.52 0.30
C VAL A 67 -11.32 -2.15 0.68
N PRO A 68 -11.08 -1.11 1.50
CA PRO A 68 -9.73 -0.76 1.94
C PRO A 68 -9.09 -1.98 2.59
N ARG A 69 -8.24 -2.70 1.85
CA ARG A 69 -7.48 -3.80 2.41
C ARG A 69 -6.42 -3.18 3.31
N ARG A 70 -6.38 -3.65 4.56
CA ARG A 70 -5.35 -3.23 5.49
C ARG A 70 -3.98 -3.55 4.87
N PRO A 71 -3.06 -2.57 4.76
CA PRO A 71 -1.76 -2.82 4.18
C PRO A 71 -1.03 -3.90 4.98
N ASN A 72 -0.40 -4.83 4.27
CA ASN A 72 0.40 -5.88 4.90
C ASN A 72 1.73 -5.30 5.45
N LYS A 73 2.53 -6.12 6.14
CA LYS A 73 3.81 -5.67 6.75
C LYS A 73 4.78 -5.08 5.72
N VAL A 74 4.85 -5.65 4.53
CA VAL A 74 5.72 -5.18 3.44
C VAL A 74 5.23 -3.86 2.86
N GLU A 75 3.92 -3.77 2.61
CA GLU A 75 3.26 -2.55 2.14
C GLU A 75 3.42 -1.39 3.12
N LEU A 76 3.34 -1.67 4.43
CA LEU A 76 3.64 -0.69 5.46
C LEU A 76 5.11 -0.25 5.43
N ALA A 77 6.06 -1.17 5.32
CA ALA A 77 7.49 -0.82 5.22
C ALA A 77 7.77 0.08 4.01
N ILE A 78 7.15 -0.22 2.86
CA ILE A 78 7.24 0.60 1.64
C ILE A 78 6.66 2.00 1.88
N LEU A 79 5.46 2.10 2.44
CA LEU A 79 4.82 3.38 2.71
C LEU A 79 5.63 4.21 3.72
N THR A 80 6.22 3.57 4.73
CA THR A 80 7.12 4.22 5.69
C THR A 80 8.36 4.76 4.98
N ALA A 81 9.06 3.96 4.16
CA ALA A 81 10.24 4.43 3.45
C ALA A 81 9.94 5.61 2.50
N LEU A 82 8.77 5.59 1.84
CA LEU A 82 8.32 6.71 1.02
C LEU A 82 8.01 7.96 1.85
N ALA A 83 7.35 7.79 3.01
CA ALA A 83 7.06 8.89 3.93
C ALA A 83 8.33 9.47 4.56
N ASP A 84 9.31 8.64 4.91
CA ASP A 84 10.58 9.09 5.47
C ASP A 84 11.42 9.86 4.43
N THR A 85 11.31 9.48 3.15
CA THR A 85 12.08 10.13 2.07
C THR A 85 11.44 11.44 1.61
N TYR A 86 10.11 11.44 1.41
CA TYR A 86 9.40 12.53 0.72
C TYR A 86 8.42 13.28 1.62
N GLY A 87 8.12 12.76 2.81
CA GLY A 87 7.24 13.40 3.78
C GLY A 87 5.88 13.80 3.19
N ALA A 88 5.50 15.05 3.43
CA ALA A 88 4.23 15.61 2.96
C ALA A 88 4.16 15.77 1.43
N GLU A 89 5.30 15.78 0.72
CA GLU A 89 5.31 15.90 -0.75
C GLU A 89 4.59 14.73 -1.43
N MET A 90 4.52 13.57 -0.77
CA MET A 90 3.72 12.43 -1.24
C MET A 90 2.23 12.78 -1.48
N LEU A 91 1.71 13.77 -0.76
CA LEU A 91 0.31 14.18 -0.83
C LEU A 91 0.10 15.45 -1.67
N THR A 92 1.10 16.32 -1.76
CA THR A 92 0.99 17.63 -2.43
C THR A 92 1.56 17.63 -3.84
N ASN A 93 2.56 16.80 -4.13
CA ASN A 93 3.18 16.69 -5.44
C ASN A 93 2.38 15.73 -6.33
N SER A 94 1.84 16.22 -7.44
CA SER A 94 1.01 15.42 -8.35
C SER A 94 1.71 14.19 -8.93
N SER A 95 3.03 14.28 -9.11
CA SER A 95 3.88 13.19 -9.59
C SER A 95 4.04 12.14 -8.50
N LEU A 96 4.35 12.51 -7.26
CA LEU A 96 4.40 11.56 -6.14
C LEU A 96 3.01 10.99 -5.81
N GLY A 97 1.94 11.76 -6.02
CA GLY A 97 0.57 11.29 -5.96
C GLY A 97 0.27 10.19 -7.00
N TYR A 98 0.96 10.18 -8.15
CA TYR A 98 0.87 9.07 -9.11
C TYR A 98 1.45 7.78 -8.52
N VAL A 99 2.55 7.85 -7.76
CA VAL A 99 3.15 6.70 -7.07
C VAL A 99 2.13 6.06 -6.11
N LEU A 100 1.41 6.86 -5.33
CA LEU A 100 0.35 6.38 -4.45
C LEU A 100 -0.82 5.75 -5.21
N ARG A 101 -1.17 6.28 -6.39
CA ARG A 101 -2.18 5.66 -7.27
C ARG A 101 -1.71 4.31 -7.79
N VAL A 102 -0.45 4.19 -8.20
CA VAL A 102 0.15 2.91 -8.64
C VAL A 102 0.14 1.92 -7.47
N PHE A 103 0.57 2.36 -6.29
CA PHE A 103 0.54 1.56 -5.05
C PHE A 103 -0.87 1.05 -4.74
N ALA A 104 -1.88 1.93 -4.74
CA ALA A 104 -3.26 1.54 -4.45
C ALA A 104 -3.87 0.60 -5.52
N ARG A 105 -3.41 0.72 -6.77
CA ARG A 105 -3.92 -0.07 -7.90
C ARG A 105 -3.27 -1.44 -8.03
N TYR A 106 -1.96 -1.54 -7.80
CA TYR A 106 -1.17 -2.74 -8.08
C TYR A 106 -0.50 -3.34 -6.83
N GLY A 107 -0.56 -2.64 -5.70
CA GLY A 107 0.12 -3.03 -4.46
C GLY A 107 1.56 -2.52 -4.38
N GLY A 108 2.11 -2.54 -3.18
CA GLY A 108 3.49 -2.07 -2.93
C GLY A 108 4.56 -2.95 -3.59
N VAL A 109 4.34 -4.26 -3.65
CA VAL A 109 5.31 -5.20 -4.24
C VAL A 109 5.54 -4.91 -5.71
N ALA A 110 4.45 -4.78 -6.48
CA ALA A 110 4.50 -4.46 -7.89
C ALA A 110 5.15 -3.09 -8.15
N LEU A 111 4.92 -2.10 -7.28
CA LEU A 111 5.56 -0.79 -7.38
C LEU A 111 7.09 -0.90 -7.28
N VAL A 112 7.60 -1.63 -6.27
CA VAL A 112 9.03 -1.78 -6.05
C VAL A 112 9.67 -2.67 -7.12
N GLN A 113 8.99 -3.72 -7.58
CA GLN A 113 9.48 -4.53 -8.70
C GLN A 113 9.61 -3.69 -9.97
N ARG A 114 8.62 -2.86 -10.31
CA ARG A 114 8.71 -1.92 -11.43
C ARG A 114 9.84 -0.92 -11.25
N LEU A 115 10.01 -0.40 -10.04
CA LEU A 115 11.07 0.54 -9.70
C LEU A 115 12.49 -0.06 -9.88
N LEU A 116 12.68 -1.30 -9.44
CA LEU A 116 14.01 -1.92 -9.36
C LEU A 116 14.37 -2.76 -10.59
N LEU A 117 13.37 -3.36 -11.23
CA LEU A 117 13.52 -4.37 -12.29
C LEU A 117 12.79 -3.99 -13.59
N GLY A 118 11.99 -2.92 -13.58
CA GLY A 118 11.18 -2.53 -14.73
C GLY A 118 12.02 -1.94 -15.85
N GLU A 119 11.73 -2.33 -17.08
CA GLU A 119 12.46 -1.92 -18.29
C GLU A 119 11.67 -0.93 -19.15
N SER A 120 10.38 -0.73 -18.89
CA SER A 120 9.56 0.18 -19.69
C SER A 120 9.94 1.64 -19.45
N ALA A 121 9.68 2.52 -20.43
CA ALA A 121 9.88 3.96 -20.26
C ALA A 121 9.12 4.51 -19.03
N SER A 122 7.94 3.95 -18.74
CA SER A 122 7.16 4.32 -17.54
C SER A 122 7.84 3.91 -16.23
N ASP A 123 8.57 2.79 -16.23
CA ASP A 123 9.31 2.30 -15.08
C ASP A 123 10.61 3.07 -14.88
N GLN A 124 11.28 3.45 -15.97
CA GLN A 124 12.43 4.36 -15.91
C GLN A 124 12.03 5.72 -15.35
N GLN A 125 10.90 6.28 -15.78
CA GLN A 125 10.37 7.52 -15.22
C GLN A 125 10.03 7.36 -13.72
N LEU A 126 9.41 6.23 -13.35
CA LEU A 126 9.15 5.92 -11.95
C LEU A 126 10.45 5.82 -11.13
N SER A 127 11.50 5.22 -11.71
CA SER A 127 12.83 5.14 -11.10
C SER A 127 13.48 6.49 -10.93
N MET A 128 13.37 7.38 -11.92
CA MET A 128 13.87 8.75 -11.78
C MET A 128 13.13 9.51 -10.68
N MET A 129 11.79 9.40 -10.62
CA MET A 129 10.98 10.05 -9.59
C MET A 129 11.31 9.53 -8.18
N LEU A 130 11.51 8.22 -8.03
CA LEU A 130 11.77 7.56 -6.77
C LEU A 130 13.27 7.39 -6.46
N THR A 131 14.14 8.15 -7.12
CA THR A 131 15.61 8.03 -6.97
C THR A 131 16.05 8.12 -5.51
N ALA A 132 15.50 9.07 -4.75
CA ALA A 132 15.87 9.28 -3.34
C ALA A 132 15.43 8.10 -2.44
N ALA A 133 14.31 7.44 -2.73
CA ALA A 133 13.83 6.29 -1.96
C ALA A 133 14.39 4.95 -2.46
N ARG A 134 15.09 4.94 -3.60
CA ARG A 134 15.51 3.71 -4.29
C ARG A 134 16.34 2.79 -3.40
N ILE A 135 17.27 3.34 -2.62
CA ILE A 135 18.12 2.56 -1.70
C ILE A 135 17.28 1.90 -0.61
N ALA A 136 16.39 2.65 0.04
CA ALA A 136 15.53 2.11 1.09
C ALA A 136 14.57 1.03 0.56
N LEU A 137 14.00 1.25 -0.63
CA LEU A 137 13.11 0.27 -1.27
C LEU A 137 13.88 -0.99 -1.72
N ALA A 138 15.12 -0.85 -2.17
CA ALA A 138 15.99 -2.01 -2.44
C ALA A 138 16.29 -2.80 -1.17
N GLN A 139 16.58 -2.14 -0.05
CA GLN A 139 16.77 -2.82 1.25
C GLN A 139 15.50 -3.55 1.70
N ILE A 140 14.32 -2.98 1.51
CA ILE A 140 13.06 -3.68 1.82
C ILE A 140 12.93 -4.95 0.96
N SER A 141 13.36 -4.90 -0.31
CA SER A 141 13.32 -6.09 -1.18
C SER A 141 14.24 -7.22 -0.71
N THR A 142 15.37 -6.89 -0.06
CA THR A 142 16.29 -7.90 0.50
C THR A 142 15.85 -8.41 1.87
N ILE A 143 15.06 -7.64 2.63
CA ILE A 143 14.47 -8.08 3.92
C ILE A 143 13.31 -9.06 3.67
N PHE A 144 12.55 -8.87 2.59
CA PHE A 144 11.37 -9.70 2.26
C PHE A 144 11.52 -10.42 0.91
N PRO A 145 12.59 -11.20 0.68
CA PRO A 145 12.89 -11.75 -0.64
C PRO A 145 11.80 -12.69 -1.14
N ASP A 146 11.16 -13.45 -0.24
CA ASP A 146 10.07 -14.38 -0.58
C ASP A 146 8.81 -13.66 -1.10
N VAL A 147 8.66 -12.38 -0.81
CA VAL A 147 7.52 -11.58 -1.26
C VAL A 147 7.81 -10.92 -2.61
N PHE A 148 9.04 -10.43 -2.81
CA PHE A 148 9.42 -9.74 -4.05
C PHE A 148 9.92 -10.67 -5.15
N PHE A 149 10.39 -11.87 -4.81
CA PHE A 149 11.02 -12.80 -5.74
C PHE A 149 10.44 -14.21 -5.64
N ALA A 150 9.18 -14.34 -5.19
CA ALA A 150 8.51 -15.63 -5.00
C ALA A 150 8.68 -16.59 -6.19
N ASP A 151 8.41 -16.10 -7.41
CA ASP A 151 8.51 -16.89 -8.64
C ASP A 151 9.95 -17.30 -8.95
N ALA A 152 10.91 -16.38 -8.79
CA ALA A 152 12.32 -16.67 -8.99
C ALA A 152 12.86 -17.68 -7.95
N ASN A 153 12.44 -17.53 -6.69
CA ASN A 153 12.78 -18.47 -5.62
C ASN A 153 12.19 -19.86 -5.90
N ALA A 154 10.95 -19.95 -6.41
CA ALA A 154 10.33 -21.21 -6.78
C ALA A 154 11.11 -21.94 -7.89
N VAL A 155 11.59 -21.21 -8.91
CA VAL A 155 12.42 -21.77 -9.98
C VAL A 155 13.75 -22.29 -9.42
N ILE A 156 14.43 -21.52 -8.57
CA ILE A 156 15.70 -21.93 -7.95
C ILE A 156 15.53 -23.19 -7.09
N VAL A 157 14.44 -23.28 -6.32
CA VAL A 157 14.12 -24.48 -5.53
C VAL A 157 13.91 -25.69 -6.45
N GLY A 158 13.29 -25.51 -7.62
CA GLY A 158 13.15 -26.56 -8.64
C GLY A 158 14.47 -27.08 -9.20
N PHE A 159 15.54 -26.28 -9.17
CA PHE A 159 16.87 -26.65 -9.61
C PHE A 159 17.80 -27.20 -8.51
N ARG A 160 17.35 -27.26 -7.24
CA ARG A 160 18.20 -27.82 -6.18
C ARG A 160 18.50 -29.29 -6.47
N PRO A 161 19.79 -29.69 -6.53
CA PRO A 161 20.16 -31.08 -6.71
C PRO A 161 19.49 -31.93 -5.64
N ARG A 162 18.71 -32.93 -6.07
CA ARG A 162 18.14 -33.91 -5.16
C ARG A 162 19.31 -34.55 -4.40
N PRO A 163 19.33 -34.53 -3.05
CA PRO A 163 20.41 -35.17 -2.32
C PRO A 163 20.51 -36.63 -2.79
N PRO A 164 21.72 -37.13 -3.04
CA PRO A 164 21.89 -38.53 -3.44
C PRO A 164 21.19 -39.40 -2.40
N ALA A 165 20.22 -40.19 -2.85
CA ALA A 165 19.56 -41.17 -2.00
C ALA A 165 20.66 -42.00 -1.34
N GLY A 166 20.66 -42.01 0.00
CA GLY A 166 21.77 -42.51 0.79
C GLY A 166 22.28 -43.85 0.28
N PHE A 167 23.60 -43.91 0.04
CA PHE A 167 24.34 -45.13 0.26
C PHE A 167 24.09 -45.52 1.72
N PHE A 168 23.15 -46.44 1.95
CA PHE A 168 23.16 -47.24 3.17
C PHE A 168 24.49 -47.99 3.15
N ALA A 169 25.48 -47.42 3.81
CA ALA A 169 26.64 -48.15 4.27
C ALA A 169 26.11 -49.24 5.20
N LYS A 170 26.01 -50.45 4.65
CA LYS A 170 25.75 -51.67 5.40
C LYS A 170 26.99 -51.92 6.26
N GLY A 171 27.06 -51.22 7.39
CA GLY A 171 28.06 -51.46 8.44
C GLY A 171 27.78 -52.84 9.02
N GLY A 172 28.78 -53.71 8.89
CA GLY A 172 28.74 -55.05 9.45
C GLY A 172 28.84 -55.05 10.96
N SER A 173 28.12 -55.98 11.56
CA SER A 173 28.64 -56.93 12.55
C SER A 173 27.76 -58.18 12.48
#